data_AF-A0A6M1XLK9-F1
#
_entry.id   AF-A0A6M1XLK9-F1
#
_cell.length_a   1.000
_cell.length_b   1.000
_cell.length_c   1.000
_cell.angle_alpha   90.00
_cell.angle_beta   90.00
_cell.angle_gamma   90.00
#
_symmetry.space_group_name_H-M   'P 1'
#
loop_
_entity.id
_entity.type
_entity.pdbx_description
1 polymer ?
#
loop_
_entity_poly.entity_id
_entity_poly.type
_entity_poly.pdbx_seq_one_letter_code
_entity_poly.pdbx_strand_id
1 'polypeptide(L)'
;MTEKKMSLIDRCKQIDIVDFARNNGMAVVNKGRDYRLEDHDSFVFDRRKQRFYWNSQNISGDIIELAKLFFIDKAIQDPKQQFKA
;
A
#
# COMPACT_ATOMS: atom_id res chain seq x y z
N MET A 1 -0.93 2.92 34.49
CA MET A 1 -0.28 2.86 33.17
C MET A 1 -1.31 3.31 32.14
N THR A 2 -1.14 4.47 31.53
CA THR A 2 -2.13 5.01 30.58
C THR A 2 -1.94 4.30 29.24
N GLU A 3 -2.94 3.55 28.79
CA GLU A 3 -2.92 2.96 27.45
C GLU A 3 -2.91 4.08 26.41
N LYS A 4 -1.82 4.20 25.64
CA LYS A 4 -1.76 5.14 24.53
C LYS A 4 -2.73 4.63 23.46
N LYS A 5 -3.86 5.32 23.30
CA LYS A 5 -4.86 4.98 22.27
C LYS A 5 -4.21 5.12 20.89
N MET A 6 -3.96 3.99 20.27
CA MET A 6 -3.29 3.89 18.99
C MET A 6 -4.20 4.41 17.87
N SER A 7 -3.66 5.27 16.99
CA SER A 7 -4.44 5.89 15.92
C SER A 7 -4.87 4.86 14.87
N LEU A 8 -5.87 5.19 14.05
CA LEU A 8 -6.28 4.31 12.94
C LEU A 8 -5.12 4.08 11.97
N ILE A 9 -4.33 5.11 11.69
CA ILE A 9 -3.15 5.03 10.81
C ILE A 9 -2.14 4.03 11.37
N ASP A 10 -1.84 4.11 12.66
CA ASP A 10 -0.91 3.18 13.29
C ASP A 10 -1.40 1.73 13.16
N ARG A 11 -2.72 1.50 13.28
CA ARG A 11 -3.31 0.16 13.18
C ARG A 11 -3.19 -0.39 11.77
N CYS A 12 -3.46 0.44 10.76
CA CYS A 12 -3.26 0.07 9.36
C CYS A 12 -1.78 -0.30 9.10
N LYS A 13 -0.83 0.44 9.67
CA LYS A 13 0.61 0.17 9.53
C LYS A 13 1.09 -1.12 10.20
N GLN A 14 0.26 -1.79 11.01
CA GLN A 14 0.56 -3.12 11.54
C GLN A 14 0.15 -4.26 10.59
N ILE A 15 -0.66 -3.98 9.56
CA ILE A 15 -1.08 -4.98 8.58
C ILE A 15 0.11 -5.27 7.66
N ASP A 16 0.34 -6.56 7.38
CA ASP A 16 1.36 -6.96 6.43
C ASP A 16 1.02 -6.49 5.01
N ILE A 17 1.93 -5.75 4.38
CA ILE A 17 1.70 -5.11 3.08
C ILE A 17 1.48 -6.13 1.94
N VAL A 18 2.11 -7.31 2.01
CA VAL A 18 1.94 -8.38 1.01
C VAL A 18 0.59 -9.05 1.19
N ASP A 19 0.24 -9.37 2.44
CA ASP A 19 -1.06 -9.98 2.74
C ASP A 19 -2.20 -9.01 2.42
N PHE A 20 -2.04 -7.71 2.73
CA PHE A 20 -2.97 -6.66 2.31
C PHE A 20 -3.16 -6.63 0.79
N ALA A 21 -2.07 -6.59 0.02
CA ALA A 21 -2.15 -6.56 -1.44
C ALA A 21 -2.91 -7.78 -1.99
N ARG A 22 -2.57 -8.99 -1.51
CA ARG A 22 -3.24 -10.24 -1.92
C ARG A 22 -4.71 -10.27 -1.55
N ASN A 23 -5.05 -9.89 -0.32
CA ASN A 23 -6.43 -9.88 0.16
C ASN A 23 -7.32 -8.87 -0.59
N ASN A 24 -6.71 -7.84 -1.20
CA ASN A 24 -7.40 -6.88 -2.06
C ASN A 24 -7.28 -7.22 -3.56
N GLY A 25 -6.96 -8.47 -3.90
CA GLY A 25 -7.03 -8.98 -5.26
C GLY A 25 -5.80 -8.70 -6.15
N MET A 26 -4.70 -8.19 -5.59
CA MET A 26 -3.47 -8.05 -6.36
C MET A 26 -2.77 -9.40 -6.52
N ALA A 27 -2.40 -9.75 -7.76
CA ALA A 27 -1.64 -10.96 -8.08
C ALA A 27 -0.17 -10.84 -7.63
N VAL A 28 0.10 -11.09 -6.35
CA VAL A 28 1.46 -11.01 -5.78
C VAL A 28 2.13 -12.38 -5.78
N VAL A 29 3.16 -12.52 -6.62
CA VAL A 29 3.99 -13.72 -6.73
C VAL A 29 5.27 -13.61 -5.91
N ASN A 30 5.79 -14.75 -5.46
CA ASN A 30 7.12 -14.82 -4.86
C ASN A 30 8.15 -15.13 -5.95
N LYS A 31 9.13 -14.24 -6.14
CA LYS A 31 10.30 -14.47 -7.01
C LYS A 31 11.56 -14.49 -6.13
N GLY A 32 11.92 -15.67 -5.65
CA GLY A 32 13.10 -15.91 -4.82
C GLY A 32 12.93 -15.34 -3.41
N ARG A 33 13.58 -14.21 -3.13
CA ARG A 33 13.50 -13.50 -1.84
C ARG A 33 12.53 -12.31 -1.85
N ASP A 34 12.10 -11.90 -3.04
CA ASP A 34 11.28 -10.71 -3.24
C ASP A 34 9.84 -11.10 -3.60
N TYR A 35 8.89 -10.26 -3.22
CA TYR A 35 7.50 -10.35 -3.65
C TYR A 35 7.25 -9.32 -4.75
N ARG A 36 6.55 -9.70 -5.83
CA ARG A 36 6.30 -8.81 -6.97
C ARG A 36 4.88 -8.98 -7.50
N LEU A 37 4.38 -7.98 -8.21
CA LEU A 37 3.15 -8.16 -8.99
C LEU A 37 3.45 -9.01 -10.23
N GLU A 38 2.56 -9.94 -10.56
CA GLU A 38 2.67 -10.81 -11.72
C GLU A 38 2.76 -10.01 -13.02
N ASP A 39 1.91 -8.99 -13.17
CA ASP A 39 1.84 -8.14 -14.37
C ASP A 39 2.91 -7.04 -14.43
N HIS A 40 3.57 -6.76 -13.31
CA HIS A 40 4.50 -5.64 -13.18
C HIS A 40 5.80 -6.05 -12.49
N ASP A 41 6.77 -6.50 -13.29
CA ASP A 41 8.10 -6.94 -12.81
C ASP A 41 8.90 -5.85 -12.09
N SER A 42 8.59 -4.58 -12.35
CA SER A 42 9.19 -3.40 -11.69
C SER A 42 8.54 -3.04 -10.36
N PHE A 43 7.41 -3.67 -10.02
CA PHE A 43 6.69 -3.49 -8.77
C PHE A 43 7.11 -4.56 -7.77
N VAL A 44 7.77 -4.12 -6.69
CA VAL A 44 8.38 -5.00 -5.68
C VAL A 44 7.87 -4.64 -4.30
N PHE A 45 7.57 -5.64 -3.49
CA PHE A 45 7.28 -5.50 -2.08
C PHE A 45 8.47 -5.96 -1.23
N ASP A 46 8.91 -5.10 -0.32
CA ASP A 46 9.84 -5.43 0.76
C ASP A 46 9.02 -5.70 2.02
N ARG A 47 8.70 -6.98 2.25
CA ARG A 47 7.92 -7.44 3.41
C ARG A 47 8.64 -7.18 4.73
N ARG A 48 9.98 -7.10 4.75
CA ARG A 48 10.73 -6.81 5.98
C ARG A 48 10.57 -5.34 6.39
N LYS A 49 10.57 -4.44 5.40
CA LYS A 49 10.39 -3.01 5.64
C LYS A 49 8.92 -2.57 5.66
N GLN A 50 8.00 -3.45 5.26
CA GLN A 50 6.58 -3.15 5.08
C GLN A 50 6.37 -2.00 4.07
N ARG A 51 7.08 -2.08 2.93
CA ARG A 51 7.05 -1.07 1.86
C ARG A 51 6.95 -1.68 0.47
N PHE A 52 6.48 -0.88 -0.48
CA PHE A 52 6.53 -1.20 -1.90
C PHE A 52 7.42 -0.22 -2.67
N TYR A 53 7.88 -0.66 -3.83
CA TYR A 53 8.67 0.11 -4.78
C TYR A 53 8.17 -0.18 -6.19
N TRP A 54 7.75 0.86 -6.91
CA TRP A 54 7.43 0.80 -8.34
C TRP A 54 8.51 1.54 -9.13
N ASN A 55 9.57 0.82 -9.46
CA ASN A 55 10.80 1.42 -9.96
C ASN A 55 10.60 2.15 -11.30
N SER A 56 9.76 1.63 -12.19
CA SER A 56 9.48 2.24 -13.49
C SER A 56 8.66 3.53 -13.41
N GLN A 57 7.96 3.77 -12.29
CA GLN A 57 7.17 4.98 -12.05
C GLN A 57 7.84 5.93 -11.05
N ASN A 58 8.98 5.52 -10.46
CA ASN A 58 9.64 6.22 -9.37
C ASN A 58 8.71 6.49 -8.16
N ILE A 59 7.83 5.54 -7.85
CA ILE A 59 6.87 5.61 -6.73
C ILE A 59 7.27 4.58 -5.67
N SER A 60 7.20 4.95 -4.40
CA SER A 60 7.38 4.02 -3.29
C SER A 60 6.59 4.49 -2.07
N GLY A 61 6.33 3.59 -1.12
CA GLY A 61 5.53 3.94 0.05
C GLY A 61 5.26 2.77 0.98
N ASP A 62 4.49 3.05 2.03
CA ASP A 62 3.92 2.05 2.93
C ASP A 62 2.52 1.62 2.47
N ILE A 63 1.82 0.86 3.32
CA ILE A 63 0.48 0.34 3.04
C ILE A 63 -0.56 1.45 2.75
N ILE A 64 -0.41 2.63 3.34
CA ILE A 64 -1.32 3.77 3.12
C ILE A 64 -1.09 4.36 1.73
N GLU A 65 0.17 4.53 1.31
CA GLU A 65 0.48 4.96 -0.05
C GLU A 65 0.04 3.93 -1.09
N LEU A 66 0.17 2.64 -0.79
CA LEU A 66 -0.35 1.56 -1.63
C LEU A 66 -1.88 1.65 -1.77
N ALA A 67 -2.58 1.83 -0.64
CA ALA A 67 -4.02 2.04 -0.59
C ALA A 67 -4.45 3.20 -1.50
N LYS A 68 -3.78 4.35 -1.37
CA LYS A 68 -4.02 5.52 -2.22
C LYS A 68 -3.75 5.24 -3.69
N LEU A 69 -2.70 4.49 -4.01
CA LEU A 69 -2.29 4.27 -5.39
C LEU A 69 -3.26 3.37 -6.18
N PHE A 70 -3.79 2.32 -5.55
CA PHE A 70 -4.56 1.28 -6.25
C PHE A 70 -6.04 1.20 -5.86
N PHE A 71 -6.41 1.67 -4.68
CA PHE A 71 -7.73 1.37 -4.09
C PHE A 71 -8.55 2.59 -3.74
N ILE A 72 -7.98 3.79 -3.82
CA ILE A 72 -8.71 5.04 -3.66
C ILE A 72 -8.88 5.67 -5.03
N ASP A 73 -10.12 5.97 -5.39
CA ASP A 73 -10.45 6.70 -6.61
C ASP A 73 -9.69 8.04 -6.64
N LYS A 74 -9.05 8.35 -7.78
CA LYS A 74 -8.34 9.61 -7.98
C LYS A 74 -9.25 10.83 -7.82
N ALA A 75 -10.56 10.69 -8.07
CA ALA A 75 -11.54 11.74 -7.83
C ALA A 75 -11.67 12.12 -6.33
N ILE A 76 -11.46 11.16 -5.42
CA ILE A 76 -11.51 11.39 -3.97
C ILE A 76 -10.22 12.05 -3.46
N GLN A 77 -9.12 11.95 -4.22
CA GLN A 77 -7.82 12.53 -3.86
C GLN A 77 -7.70 14.02 -4.16
N ASP A 78 -8.56 14.59 -5.03
CA ASP A 78 -8.59 16.04 -5.28
C ASP A 78 -9.29 16.76 -4.11
N PRO A 79 -8.57 17.56 -3.30
CA PRO A 79 -9.18 18.31 -2.20
C PRO A 79 -10.29 19.26 -2.68
N LYS A 80 -10.28 19.65 -3.96
CA LYS A 80 -11.30 20.52 -4.56
C LYS A 80 -12.59 19.79 -4.92
N GLN A 81 -12.56 18.46 -5.03
CA GLN A 81 -13.77 17.65 -5.27
C GLN A 81 -14.41 17.17 -3.96
N GLN A 82 -13.65 17.06 -2.86
CA GLN A 82 -14.15 16.65 -1.54
C GLN A 82 -15.23 17.58 -0.95
N PHE A 83 -15.35 18.82 -1.44
CA PHE A 83 -16.31 19.82 -0.94
C PHE A 83 -17.33 20.29 -1.98
N LYS A 84 -17.42 19.65 -3.15
CA LYS A 84 -18.53 19.91 -4.08
C LYS A 84 -19.73 19.05 -3.67
N ALA A 85 -20.51 19.59 -2.73
CA ALA A 85 -21.90 19.18 -2.48
C ALA A 85 -22.83 19.75 -3.56
#